data_AF-U4VCW7-F1
#
_entry.id   AF-U4VCW7-F1
#
_cell.length_a   1.000
_cell.length_b   1.000
_cell.length_c   1.000
_cell.angle_alpha   90.00
_cell.angle_beta   90.00
_cell.angle_gamma   90.00
#
_symmetry.space_group_name_H-M   'P 1'
#
loop_
_entity.id
_entity.type
_entity.pdbx_description
1 polymer ?
#
loop_
_entity_poly.entity_id
_entity_poly.type
_entity_poly.pdbx_seq_one_letter_code
_entity_poly.pdbx_strand_id
1 'polypeptide(L)'
;MEPVVLEKEIDAFVGDRLLEALWREALWLVRDGIATVEQIDDIIRYSFGLRWAQMGLFQTYRIAGGPAGMRHFLAQFGPALQWPWTKLTDVPDLDDSLIDRIADQSDAQNEGLSIRDLERIRDENLVAIIRALSQQQQGKGWGGRARFSTTIPRGLRRRRTAPMRVPARFGFSMHV
;
A
#
# COMPACT_ATOMS: atom_id res chain seq x y z
N MET A 1 -4.84 -9.42 -4.84
CA MET A 1 -3.39 -9.20 -4.89
C MET A 1 -2.88 -9.58 -6.26
N GLU A 2 -2.04 -8.75 -6.87
CA GLU A 2 -1.47 -8.96 -8.21
C GLU A 2 0.05 -9.01 -8.07
N PRO A 3 0.75 -10.02 -8.63
CA PRO A 3 2.20 -10.05 -8.59
C PRO A 3 2.81 -8.94 -9.45
N VAL A 4 3.87 -8.31 -8.97
CA VAL A 4 4.70 -7.37 -9.73
C VAL A 4 6.06 -8.00 -9.93
N VAL A 5 6.45 -8.20 -11.19
CA VAL A 5 7.75 -8.79 -11.54
C VAL A 5 8.77 -7.67 -11.73
N LEU A 6 9.92 -7.79 -11.06
CA LEU A 6 11.05 -6.89 -11.20
C LEU A 6 12.19 -7.61 -11.91
N GLU A 7 12.95 -6.87 -12.70
CA GLU A 7 14.08 -7.42 -13.46
C GLU A 7 15.31 -7.70 -12.58
N LYS A 8 15.42 -7.01 -11.45
CA LYS A 8 16.58 -7.06 -10.57
C LYS A 8 16.14 -7.16 -9.11
N GLU A 9 16.83 -8.04 -8.39
CA GLU A 9 16.73 -8.14 -6.95
C GLU A 9 17.60 -7.06 -6.28
N ILE A 10 17.09 -6.52 -5.18
CA ILE A 10 17.77 -5.59 -4.30
C ILE A 10 17.33 -5.88 -2.87
N ASP A 11 18.16 -5.51 -1.89
CA ASP A 11 17.81 -5.62 -0.48
C ASP A 11 16.55 -4.80 -0.14
N ALA A 12 15.73 -5.37 0.75
CA ALA A 12 14.46 -4.82 1.22
C ALA A 12 13.38 -4.63 0.13
N PHE A 13 13.50 -5.28 -1.04
CA PHE A 13 12.58 -5.15 -2.16
C PHE A 13 12.36 -3.68 -2.60
N VAL A 14 11.56 -3.43 -3.64
CA VAL A 14 11.27 -2.05 -4.06
C VAL A 14 10.15 -1.42 -3.23
N GLY A 15 9.18 -2.22 -2.80
CA GLY A 15 8.01 -1.75 -2.05
C GLY A 15 8.41 -1.16 -0.69
N ASP A 16 9.18 -1.91 0.11
CA ASP A 16 9.53 -1.47 1.46
C ASP A 16 10.44 -0.24 1.40
N ARG A 17 11.31 -0.10 0.40
CA ARG A 17 12.12 1.11 0.21
C ARG A 17 11.30 2.37 -0.04
N LEU A 18 10.20 2.26 -0.81
CA LEU A 18 9.31 3.40 -1.05
C LEU A 18 8.52 3.77 0.21
N LEU A 19 8.08 2.76 0.97
CA LEU A 19 7.40 2.96 2.25
C LEU A 19 8.34 3.58 3.29
N GLU A 20 9.55 3.05 3.40
CA GLU A 20 10.57 3.52 4.34
C GLU A 20 10.98 4.97 4.03
N ALA A 21 11.16 5.33 2.76
CA ALA A 21 11.50 6.71 2.38
C ALA A 21 10.45 7.72 2.87
N LEU A 22 9.15 7.38 2.75
CA LEU A 22 8.07 8.22 3.25
C LEU A 22 8.03 8.22 4.79
N TRP A 23 8.24 7.06 5.40
CA TRP A 23 8.22 6.90 6.86
C TRP A 23 9.33 7.69 7.55
N ARG A 24 10.56 7.64 7.03
CA ARG A 24 11.71 8.39 7.56
C ARG A 24 11.45 9.89 7.59
N GLU A 25 10.85 10.42 6.55
CA GLU A 25 10.47 11.84 6.51
C GLU A 25 9.38 12.16 7.55
N ALA A 26 8.37 11.31 7.68
CA ALA A 26 7.32 11.48 8.68
C ALA A 26 7.88 11.52 10.11
N LEU A 27 8.84 10.65 10.44
CA LEU A 27 9.51 10.64 11.75
C LEU A 27 10.19 11.98 12.06
N TRP A 28 10.87 12.59 11.07
CA TRP A 28 11.47 13.91 11.24
C TRP A 28 10.43 15.00 11.46
N LEU A 29 9.33 14.98 10.71
CA LEU A 29 8.24 15.96 10.88
C LEU A 29 7.60 15.88 12.27
N VAL A 30 7.45 14.67 12.82
CA VAL A 30 6.92 14.46 14.19
C VAL A 30 7.95 14.86 15.25
N ARG A 31 9.21 14.47 15.07
CA ARG A 31 10.30 14.83 16.00
C ARG A 31 10.43 16.34 16.12
N ASP A 32 10.50 17.03 14.99
CA ASP A 32 10.71 18.47 14.90
C ASP A 32 9.43 19.27 15.24
N GLY A 33 8.32 18.58 15.55
CA GLY A 33 7.05 19.20 15.97
C GLY A 33 6.31 19.93 14.84
N ILE A 34 6.64 19.61 13.58
CA ILE A 34 6.05 20.23 12.38
C ILE A 34 4.64 19.68 12.13
N ALA A 35 4.42 18.39 12.42
CA ALA A 35 3.14 17.74 12.29
C ALA A 35 2.95 16.66 13.38
N THR A 36 1.72 16.39 13.75
CA THR A 36 1.34 15.23 14.58
C THR A 36 1.19 13.98 13.73
N VAL A 37 1.21 12.80 14.36
CA VAL A 37 0.93 11.51 13.70
C VAL A 37 -0.39 11.54 12.93
N GLU A 38 -1.46 12.04 13.56
CA GLU A 38 -2.78 12.13 12.93
C GLU A 38 -2.78 13.06 11.71
N GLN A 39 -2.10 14.21 11.79
CA GLN A 39 -2.01 15.14 10.65
C GLN A 39 -1.26 14.51 9.46
N ILE A 40 -0.20 13.75 9.71
CA ILE A 40 0.50 13.01 8.65
C ILE A 40 -0.43 11.97 8.03
N ASP A 41 -1.13 11.19 8.86
CA ASP A 41 -2.11 10.20 8.40
C ASP A 41 -3.24 10.84 7.58
N ASP A 42 -3.76 11.99 8.01
CA ASP A 42 -4.81 12.72 7.34
C ASP A 42 -4.36 13.30 5.99
N ILE A 43 -3.12 13.80 5.91
CA ILE A 43 -2.53 14.23 4.64
C ILE A 43 -2.45 13.05 3.66
N ILE A 44 -2.07 11.86 4.13
CA ILE A 44 -2.04 10.66 3.29
C ILE A 44 -3.46 10.25 2.91
N ARG A 45 -4.37 10.12 3.88
CA ARG A 45 -5.75 9.62 3.72
C ARG A 45 -6.59 10.53 2.81
N TYR A 46 -6.48 11.85 2.99
CA TYR A 46 -7.36 12.83 2.35
C TYR A 46 -6.73 13.57 1.17
N SER A 47 -5.42 13.44 0.91
CA SER A 47 -4.77 14.09 -0.25
C SER A 47 -4.18 13.09 -1.25
N PHE A 48 -2.89 12.74 -1.13
CA PHE A 48 -2.20 12.00 -2.18
C PHE A 48 -2.39 10.49 -2.09
N GLY A 49 -2.63 9.92 -0.91
CA GLY A 49 -2.88 8.48 -0.76
C GLY A 49 -4.15 8.04 -1.49
N LEU A 50 -5.22 8.85 -1.45
CA LEU A 50 -6.43 8.58 -2.22
C LEU A 50 -6.17 8.59 -3.74
N ARG A 51 -5.31 9.51 -4.22
CA ARG A 51 -4.89 9.53 -5.63
C ARG A 51 -4.08 8.27 -5.98
N TRP A 52 -3.21 7.82 -5.09
CA TRP A 52 -2.39 6.61 -5.26
C TRP A 52 -3.18 5.32 -5.25
N ALA A 53 -4.27 5.24 -4.50
CA ALA A 53 -5.18 4.10 -4.52
C ALA A 53 -5.76 3.83 -5.92
N GLN A 54 -6.00 4.90 -6.68
CA GLN A 54 -6.54 4.87 -8.05
C GLN A 54 -5.42 4.83 -9.11
N MET A 55 -4.32 5.55 -8.91
CA MET A 55 -3.32 5.84 -9.93
C MET A 55 -1.92 6.01 -9.34
N GLY A 56 -0.93 5.29 -9.86
CA GLY A 56 0.44 5.30 -9.31
C GLY A 56 1.20 6.62 -9.52
N LEU A 57 2.27 6.81 -8.75
CA LEU A 57 3.10 8.02 -8.68
C LEU A 57 3.39 8.67 -10.05
N PHE A 58 3.99 7.92 -10.98
CA PHE A 58 4.37 8.45 -12.29
C PHE A 58 3.16 8.81 -13.17
N GLN A 59 2.03 8.13 -13.02
CA GLN A 59 0.82 8.48 -13.76
C GLN A 59 0.22 9.79 -13.21
N THR A 60 0.18 9.95 -11.88
CA THR A 60 -0.27 11.19 -11.25
C THR A 60 0.58 12.39 -11.68
N TYR A 61 1.91 12.25 -11.69
CA TYR A 61 2.81 13.32 -12.14
C TYR A 61 2.76 13.56 -13.65
N ARG A 62 2.47 12.54 -14.46
CA ARG A 62 2.24 12.74 -15.89
C ARG A 62 1.07 13.69 -16.14
N ILE A 63 -0.03 13.55 -15.40
CA ILE A 63 -1.20 14.42 -15.52
C ILE A 63 -0.91 15.81 -14.95
N ALA A 64 -0.15 15.89 -13.86
CA ALA A 64 0.30 17.17 -13.31
C ALA A 64 1.16 17.98 -14.30
N GLY A 65 1.88 17.31 -15.20
CA GLY A 65 2.61 17.94 -16.32
C GLY A 65 1.72 18.48 -17.46
N GLY A 66 0.39 18.39 -17.35
CA GLY A 66 -0.54 18.88 -18.35
C GLY A 66 -0.42 18.18 -19.72
N PRO A 67 -0.87 18.82 -20.81
CA PRO A 67 -0.84 18.23 -22.15
C PRO A 67 0.57 17.80 -22.63
N ALA A 68 1.62 18.46 -22.13
CA ALA A 68 3.00 18.14 -22.45
C ALA A 68 3.56 16.96 -21.63
N GLY A 69 2.82 16.49 -20.62
CA GLY A 69 3.05 15.25 -19.89
C GLY A 69 4.32 15.24 -19.03
N MET A 70 4.85 14.04 -18.80
CA MET A 70 5.93 13.80 -17.82
C MET A 70 7.21 14.59 -18.12
N ARG A 71 7.59 14.76 -19.40
CA ARG A 71 8.81 15.51 -19.75
C ARG A 71 8.71 16.96 -19.29
N HIS A 72 7.55 17.58 -19.46
CA HIS A 72 7.31 18.93 -19.00
C HIS A 72 7.32 19.02 -17.47
N PHE A 73 6.65 18.09 -16.79
CA PHE A 73 6.69 18.00 -15.32
C PHE A 73 8.13 17.91 -14.79
N LEU A 74 8.96 17.03 -15.37
CA LEU A 74 10.35 16.88 -14.96
C LEU A 74 11.21 18.10 -15.29
N ALA A 75 10.98 18.78 -16.42
CA ALA A 75 11.70 20.02 -16.74
C ALA A 75 11.36 21.15 -15.75
N GLN A 76 10.11 21.21 -15.29
CA GLN A 76 9.63 22.21 -14.36
C GLN A 76 10.09 21.95 -12.92
N PHE A 77 9.90 20.71 -12.43
CA PHE A 77 10.12 20.36 -11.01
C PHE A 77 11.43 19.61 -10.76
N GLY A 78 12.08 19.08 -11.79
CA GLY A 78 13.38 18.40 -11.66
C GLY A 78 14.46 19.23 -10.96
N PRO A 79 14.59 20.55 -11.23
CA PRO A 79 15.55 21.40 -10.51
C PRO A 79 15.30 21.47 -8.99
N ALA A 80 14.05 21.32 -8.54
CA ALA A 80 13.71 21.35 -7.11
C ALA A 80 14.18 20.09 -6.36
N LEU A 81 14.50 19.00 -7.08
CA LEU A 81 15.05 17.77 -6.46
C LEU A 81 16.45 17.97 -5.87
N GLN A 82 17.13 19.07 -6.21
CA GLN A 82 18.42 19.44 -5.60
C GLN A 82 18.25 20.24 -4.30
N TRP A 83 17.02 20.64 -3.95
CA TRP A 83 16.79 21.41 -2.74
C TRP A 83 16.69 20.46 -1.55
N PRO A 84 17.25 20.84 -0.38
CA PRO A 84 17.31 19.98 0.80
C PRO A 84 15.97 20.02 1.56
N TRP A 85 14.87 19.67 0.88
CA TRP A 85 13.53 19.67 1.48
C TRP A 85 13.25 18.47 2.37
N THR A 86 13.83 17.31 2.02
CA THR A 86 13.58 16.04 2.71
C THR A 86 14.86 15.48 3.28
N LYS A 87 14.76 14.80 4.41
CA LYS A 87 15.88 14.16 5.13
C LYS A 87 15.98 12.68 4.76
N LEU A 88 15.92 12.35 3.46
CA LEU A 88 15.77 10.96 2.99
C LEU A 88 16.91 10.01 3.42
N THR A 89 18.14 10.51 3.53
CA THR A 89 19.31 9.71 3.91
C THR A 89 19.44 9.51 5.40
N ASP A 90 18.83 10.40 6.19
CA ASP A 90 19.03 10.48 7.63
C ASP A 90 17.78 9.99 8.36
N VAL A 91 17.96 9.40 9.53
CA VAL A 91 16.86 8.95 10.40
C VAL A 91 17.07 9.65 11.73
N PRO A 92 16.01 10.17 12.38
CA PRO A 92 16.18 10.66 13.74
C PRO A 92 16.57 9.50 14.65
N ASP A 93 17.35 9.79 15.69
CA ASP A 93 17.54 8.83 16.77
C ASP A 93 16.16 8.51 17.36
N LEU A 94 15.79 7.23 17.33
CA LEU A 94 14.57 6.74 17.96
C LEU A 94 14.80 6.61 19.46
N ASP A 95 14.97 7.74 20.13
CA ASP A 95 15.03 7.80 21.58
C ASP A 95 13.66 7.55 22.22
N ASP A 96 13.66 7.24 23.52
CA ASP A 96 12.44 6.95 24.27
C ASP A 96 11.44 8.10 24.17
N SER A 97 11.91 9.36 24.11
CA SER A 97 11.02 10.52 24.01
C SER A 97 10.26 10.58 22.68
N LEU A 98 10.90 10.27 21.57
CA LEU A 98 10.25 10.24 20.26
C LEU A 98 9.32 9.03 20.14
N ILE A 99 9.74 7.88 20.67
CA ILE A 99 8.91 6.67 20.71
C ILE A 99 7.64 6.92 21.51
N ASP A 100 7.77 7.42 22.74
CA ASP A 100 6.63 7.72 23.62
C ASP A 100 5.69 8.73 22.96
N ARG A 101 6.22 9.79 22.34
CA ARG A 101 5.41 10.77 21.61
C ARG A 101 4.59 10.14 20.48
N ILE A 102 5.22 9.28 19.66
CA ILE A 102 4.53 8.63 18.54
C ILE A 102 3.48 7.66 19.08
N ALA A 103 3.81 6.87 20.10
CA ALA A 103 2.91 5.93 20.74
C ALA A 103 1.69 6.65 21.33
N ASP A 104 1.89 7.69 22.14
CA ASP A 104 0.81 8.46 22.76
C ASP A 104 -0.11 9.10 21.71
N GLN A 105 0.45 9.66 20.64
CA GLN A 105 -0.35 10.25 19.55
C GLN A 105 -1.11 9.17 18.76
N SER A 106 -0.50 8.01 18.55
CA SER A 106 -1.14 6.87 17.88
C SER A 106 -2.30 6.32 18.71
N ASP A 107 -2.12 6.17 20.02
CA ASP A 107 -3.16 5.71 20.94
C ASP A 107 -4.31 6.72 21.02
N ALA A 108 -4.00 8.02 21.13
CA ALA A 108 -5.00 9.08 21.15
C ALA A 108 -5.84 9.12 19.85
N GLN A 109 -5.20 8.96 18.69
CA GLN A 109 -5.89 8.92 17.39
C GLN A 109 -6.88 7.74 17.29
N ASN A 110 -6.59 6.63 17.97
CA ASN A 110 -7.37 5.40 17.90
C ASN A 110 -8.21 5.13 19.15
N GLU A 111 -8.42 6.15 20.00
CA GLU A 111 -9.07 6.01 21.30
C GLU A 111 -10.37 5.20 21.22
N GLY A 112 -10.45 4.13 22.00
CA GLY A 112 -11.63 3.26 22.09
C GLY A 112 -11.72 2.16 21.03
N LEU A 113 -10.78 2.06 20.08
CA LEU A 113 -10.72 0.99 19.08
C LEU A 113 -9.67 -0.05 19.44
N SER A 114 -10.05 -1.33 19.40
CA SER A 114 -9.08 -2.42 19.47
C SER A 114 -8.34 -2.56 18.14
N ILE A 115 -7.16 -3.18 18.15
CA ILE A 115 -6.45 -3.56 16.92
C ILE A 115 -7.36 -4.35 15.96
N ARG A 116 -8.22 -5.24 16.49
CA ARG A 116 -9.18 -6.00 15.66
C ARG A 116 -10.24 -5.11 15.03
N ASP A 117 -10.69 -4.07 15.71
CA ASP A 117 -11.62 -3.10 15.12
C ASP A 117 -10.94 -2.31 14.00
N LEU A 118 -9.69 -1.89 14.20
CA LEU A 118 -8.91 -1.21 13.17
C LEU A 118 -8.67 -2.11 11.94
N GLU A 119 -8.32 -3.38 12.15
CA GLU A 119 -8.19 -4.36 11.06
C GLU A 119 -9.49 -4.54 10.29
N ARG A 120 -10.62 -4.66 11.00
CA ARG A 120 -11.94 -4.78 10.38
C ARG A 120 -12.30 -3.54 9.57
N ILE A 121 -12.13 -2.35 10.14
CA ILE A 121 -12.37 -1.07 9.45
C ILE A 121 -11.51 -0.98 8.18
N ARG A 122 -10.22 -1.30 8.29
CA ARG A 122 -9.28 -1.32 7.16
C ARG A 122 -9.77 -2.27 6.07
N ASP A 123 -10.08 -3.51 6.41
CA ASP A 123 -10.41 -4.56 5.44
C ASP A 123 -11.75 -4.26 4.74
N GLU A 124 -12.76 -3.79 5.48
CA GLU A 124 -14.03 -3.34 4.93
C GLU A 124 -13.84 -2.19 3.92
N ASN A 125 -13.04 -1.18 4.29
CA ASN A 125 -12.71 -0.05 3.44
C ASN A 125 -11.94 -0.46 2.19
N LEU A 126 -10.94 -1.34 2.32
CA LEU A 126 -10.17 -1.86 1.20
C LEU A 126 -11.07 -2.61 0.22
N VAL A 127 -11.97 -3.48 0.72
CA VAL A 127 -12.93 -4.18 -0.14
C VAL A 127 -13.81 -3.18 -0.90
N ALA A 128 -14.31 -2.14 -0.24
CA ALA A 128 -15.14 -1.11 -0.85
C ALA A 128 -14.38 -0.36 -1.97
N ILE A 129 -13.16 0.11 -1.69
CA ILE A 129 -12.31 0.82 -2.66
C ILE A 129 -12.04 -0.05 -3.88
N ILE A 130 -11.59 -1.29 -3.68
CA ILE A 130 -11.28 -2.18 -4.80
C ILE A 130 -12.56 -2.44 -5.62
N ARG A 131 -13.74 -2.55 -4.99
CA ARG A 131 -15.04 -2.78 -5.69
C ARG A 131 -15.40 -1.59 -6.57
N ALA A 132 -15.32 -0.38 -6.02
CA ALA A 132 -15.56 0.85 -6.76
C ALA A 132 -14.63 0.96 -7.97
N LEU A 133 -13.32 0.75 -7.79
CA LEU A 133 -12.31 0.86 -8.84
C LEU A 133 -12.50 -0.17 -9.97
N SER A 134 -12.97 -1.37 -9.66
CA SER A 134 -13.21 -2.39 -10.70
C SER A 134 -14.42 -2.14 -11.58
N GLN A 135 -15.40 -1.38 -11.12
CA GLN A 135 -16.61 -1.10 -11.89
C GLN A 135 -16.40 0.04 -12.89
N GLN A 136 -15.37 0.86 -12.70
CA GLN A 136 -15.01 1.95 -13.61
C GLN A 136 -14.51 1.44 -14.98
N GLN A 137 -14.37 2.36 -15.94
CA GLN A 137 -13.88 2.06 -17.29
C GLN A 137 -14.70 0.97 -18.01
N GLN A 138 -16.03 1.09 -17.99
CA GLN A 138 -16.96 0.14 -18.62
C GLN A 138 -16.76 -1.30 -18.10
N GLY A 139 -16.47 -1.46 -16.81
CA GLY A 139 -16.24 -2.77 -16.18
C GLY A 139 -14.87 -3.39 -16.47
N LYS A 140 -13.99 -2.71 -17.22
CA LYS A 140 -12.57 -3.10 -17.35
C LYS A 140 -11.80 -2.80 -16.06
N GLY A 141 -12.32 -1.91 -15.22
CA GLY A 141 -11.63 -1.38 -14.05
C GLY A 141 -10.46 -0.46 -14.42
N TRP A 142 -9.92 0.23 -13.42
CA TRP A 142 -8.63 0.92 -13.49
C TRP A 142 -7.87 0.67 -12.19
N GLY A 143 -6.54 0.57 -12.25
CA GLY A 143 -5.73 0.23 -11.08
C GLY A 143 -5.84 -1.25 -10.67
N GLY A 144 -6.04 -1.51 -9.37
CA GLY A 144 -5.87 -2.84 -8.74
C GLY A 144 -6.69 -4.01 -9.30
N ARG A 145 -7.68 -3.77 -10.16
CA ARG A 145 -8.47 -4.82 -10.85
C ARG A 145 -8.44 -4.79 -12.38
N ALA A 146 -7.84 -3.78 -13.02
CA ALA A 146 -7.77 -3.75 -14.49
C ALA A 146 -6.98 -4.92 -15.10
N ARG A 147 -6.04 -5.49 -14.33
CA ARG A 147 -5.27 -6.68 -14.70
C ARG A 147 -5.94 -8.02 -14.34
N PHE A 148 -6.97 -8.01 -13.48
CA PHE A 148 -7.67 -9.25 -13.06
C PHE A 148 -8.60 -9.81 -14.16
N SER A 149 -9.08 -8.97 -15.07
CA SER A 149 -10.06 -9.39 -16.09
C SER A 149 -9.46 -10.22 -17.23
N THR A 150 -8.13 -10.27 -17.39
CA THR A 150 -7.49 -10.88 -18.56
C THR A 150 -6.88 -12.27 -18.33
N THR A 151 -6.88 -12.79 -17.09
CA THR A 151 -6.04 -13.97 -16.75
C THR A 151 -6.78 -15.12 -16.06
N ILE A 152 -8.10 -15.25 -16.23
CA ILE A 152 -8.76 -16.54 -16.00
C ILE A 152 -8.89 -17.23 -17.36
N PRO A 153 -8.09 -18.27 -17.66
CA PRO A 153 -8.29 -19.07 -18.86
C PRO A 153 -9.72 -19.61 -18.85
N ARG A 154 -10.45 -19.45 -19.96
CA ARG A 154 -11.82 -19.95 -20.16
C ARG A 154 -11.98 -21.48 -19.96
N GLY A 155 -10.90 -22.21 -19.68
CA GLY A 155 -10.87 -23.66 -19.51
C GLY A 155 -11.15 -24.20 -18.10
N LEU A 156 -11.22 -23.38 -17.05
CA LEU A 156 -11.46 -23.85 -15.67
C LEU A 156 -12.92 -23.73 -15.20
N ARG A 157 -13.89 -23.91 -16.10
CA ARG A 157 -15.26 -24.26 -15.67
C ARG A 157 -15.22 -25.70 -15.17
N ARG A 158 -15.33 -25.85 -13.84
CA ARG A 158 -15.50 -27.09 -13.06
C ARG A 158 -15.88 -28.31 -13.90
N ARG A 159 -14.92 -29.23 -14.13
CA ARG A 159 -15.27 -30.63 -14.35
C ARG A 159 -15.84 -31.15 -13.02
N ARG A 160 -17.08 -31.63 -13.03
CA ARG A 160 -17.65 -32.43 -11.94
C ARG A 160 -16.68 -33.58 -11.67
N THR A 161 -16.02 -33.57 -10.52
CA THR A 161 -15.21 -34.71 -10.05
C THR A 161 -16.15 -35.82 -9.60
N ALA A 162 -15.99 -37.01 -10.19
CA ALA A 162 -16.63 -38.23 -9.72
C ALA A 162 -16.07 -38.60 -8.32
N PRO A 163 -16.85 -39.27 -7.46
CA PRO A 163 -16.43 -39.59 -6.11
C PRO A 163 -15.26 -40.61 -6.13
N MET A 164 -14.19 -40.25 -5.42
CA MET A 164 -12.97 -41.05 -5.29
C MET A 164 -13.23 -42.21 -4.32
N ARG A 165 -13.05 -43.46 -4.77
CA ARG A 165 -13.05 -44.65 -3.91
C ARG A 165 -11.74 -44.73 -3.14
N VAL A 166 -11.82 -44.79 -1.80
CA VAL A 166 -10.68 -45.02 -0.92
C VAL A 166 -10.52 -46.53 -0.69
N PRO A 167 -9.34 -47.13 -0.93
CA PRO A 167 -9.08 -48.51 -0.51
C PRO A 167 -8.70 -48.57 0.97
N ALA A 168 -9.29 -49.52 1.67
CA ALA A 168 -9.02 -49.81 3.08
C ALA A 168 -7.71 -50.58 3.25
N ARG A 169 -6.96 -50.22 4.31
CA ARG A 169 -5.96 -50.98 5.11
C ARG A 169 -4.62 -50.25 5.20
N PHE A 170 -4.26 -49.80 6.39
CA PHE A 170 -3.27 -50.44 7.27
C PHE A 170 -3.26 -49.65 8.60
N GLY A 171 -3.53 -50.34 9.70
CA GLY A 171 -3.52 -49.76 11.04
C GLY A 171 -2.14 -49.82 11.69
N PHE A 172 -1.91 -48.97 12.69
CA PHE A 172 -1.06 -49.14 13.89
C PHE A 172 -1.21 -47.84 14.70
N SER A 173 -2.09 -47.80 15.71
CA SER A 173 -1.85 -47.99 17.16
C SER A 173 -1.07 -46.85 17.84
N MET A 174 -1.75 -46.27 18.84
CA MET A 174 -1.33 -45.32 19.89
C MET A 174 0.05 -45.59 20.49
N HIS A 175 0.71 -44.56 21.07
CA HIS A 175 0.78 -44.33 22.53
C HIS A 175 1.49 -43.00 22.87
N VAL A 176 0.83 -42.28 23.80
CA VAL A 176 1.19 -41.08 24.60
C VAL A 176 1.34 -39.75 23.86
#